data_AF-A0A9E5JWN9-F1
#
_entry.id   AF-A0A9E5JWN9-F1
#
_cell.length_a   1.000
_cell.length_b   1.000
_cell.length_c   1.000
_cell.angle_alpha   90.00
_cell.angle_beta   90.00
_cell.angle_gamma   90.00
#
_symmetry.space_group_name_H-M   'P 1'
#
loop_
_entity.id
_entity.type
_entity.pdbx_description
1 polymer ?
#
loop_
_entity_poly.entity_id
_entity_poly.type
_entity_poly.pdbx_seq_one_letter_code
_entity_poly.pdbx_strand_id
1 'polypeptide(L)'
;MPGIDPKSFQLNHHLTTSKIDFETSTTAKGFTRFMVMSPFGLDHSGYYTDIFETLDNADWQLSHRQITLDWKAPASPLNALFKKISETNNTYGQRLANPAINTTYSESECPASKLTLLTIPSIVP
;
A
#
# COMPACT_ATOMS: atom_id res chain seq x y z
N MET A 1 22.62 16.84 3.93
CA MET A 1 23.46 15.72 4.40
C MET A 1 24.23 15.18 3.21
N PRO A 2 25.56 15.02 3.28
CA PRO A 2 26.36 14.60 2.13
C PRO A 2 26.25 13.09 1.88
N GLY A 3 26.08 12.69 0.62
CA GLY A 3 26.73 11.47 0.10
C GLY A 3 25.94 10.16 0.02
N ILE A 4 24.61 10.13 0.20
CA ILE A 4 23.86 8.91 -0.16
C ILE A 4 23.66 8.88 -1.67
N ASP A 5 24.31 7.94 -2.35
CA ASP A 5 24.02 7.60 -3.75
C ASP A 5 22.52 7.30 -3.87
N PRO A 6 21.76 7.97 -4.75
CA PRO A 6 20.36 7.65 -4.98
C PRO A 6 20.10 6.16 -5.26
N LYS A 7 21.09 5.43 -5.78
CA LYS A 7 21.03 3.98 -6.00
C LYS A 7 21.16 3.13 -4.72
N SER A 8 21.62 3.70 -3.60
CA SER A 8 21.76 2.98 -2.32
C SER A 8 20.55 3.17 -1.38
N PHE A 9 19.53 3.92 -1.81
CA PHE A 9 18.28 4.03 -1.06
C PHE A 9 17.44 2.76 -1.23
N GLN A 10 17.65 1.78 -0.34
CA GLN A 10 16.92 0.52 -0.31
C GLN A 10 15.93 0.50 0.87
N LEU A 11 14.70 0.07 0.61
CA LEU A 11 13.70 -0.19 1.64
C LEU A 11 13.61 -1.69 1.92
N ASN A 12 13.80 -2.07 3.18
CA ASN A 12 13.69 -3.46 3.63
C ASN A 12 12.30 -3.70 4.21
N HIS A 13 11.57 -4.66 3.64
CA HIS A 13 10.23 -5.03 4.08
C HIS A 13 10.31 -6.24 5.00
N HIS A 14 9.76 -6.08 6.20
CA HIS A 14 9.60 -7.16 7.17
C HIS A 14 8.12 -7.49 7.28
N LEU A 15 7.72 -8.61 6.71
CA LEU A 15 6.35 -9.11 6.77
C LEU A 15 6.21 -10.03 7.98
N THR A 16 5.17 -9.81 8.77
CA THR A 16 4.94 -10.53 10.03
C THR A 16 3.45 -10.75 10.21
N THR A 17 3.08 -11.72 11.06
CA THR A 17 1.68 -11.98 11.43
C THR A 17 0.77 -12.04 10.20
N SER A 18 0.98 -13.07 9.38
CA SER A 18 0.17 -13.34 8.21
C SER A 18 -0.97 -14.30 8.54
N LYS A 19 -2.14 -14.01 8.00
CA LYS A 19 -3.33 -14.87 8.04
C LYS A 19 -3.93 -14.92 6.65
N ILE A 20 -4.32 -16.12 6.22
CA ILE A 20 -5.07 -16.34 4.99
C ILE A 20 -6.33 -17.11 5.36
N ASP A 21 -7.48 -16.58 4.95
CA ASP A 21 -8.78 -17.22 5.07
C ASP A 21 -9.29 -17.53 3.66
N PHE A 22 -9.41 -18.81 3.31
CA PHE A 22 -10.01 -19.24 2.04
C PHE A 22 -11.54 -19.04 2.11
N GLU A 23 -12.08 -18.28 1.16
CA GLU A 23 -13.53 -18.07 1.07
C GLU A 23 -14.19 -19.09 0.14
N THR A 24 -13.48 -19.49 -0.91
CA THR A 24 -13.87 -20.56 -1.85
C THR A 24 -12.63 -21.34 -2.30
N SER A 25 -12.79 -22.28 -3.24
CA SER A 25 -11.66 -22.95 -3.88
C SER A 25 -10.82 -22.03 -4.78
N THR A 26 -11.34 -20.86 -5.16
CA THR A 26 -10.69 -19.93 -6.10
C THR A 26 -10.51 -18.51 -5.54
N THR A 27 -10.96 -18.25 -4.30
CA THR A 27 -10.86 -16.94 -3.65
C THR A 27 -10.39 -17.05 -2.20
N ALA A 28 -9.55 -16.13 -1.77
CA ALA A 28 -9.07 -16.04 -0.40
C ALA A 28 -8.84 -14.60 0.05
N LYS A 29 -8.94 -14.34 1.35
CA LYS A 29 -8.60 -13.04 1.97
C LYS A 29 -7.31 -13.17 2.77
N GLY A 30 -6.44 -12.18 2.61
CA GLY A 30 -5.19 -12.07 3.34
C GLY A 30 -5.20 -10.92 4.34
N PHE A 31 -4.52 -11.13 5.45
CA PHE A 31 -4.08 -10.08 6.35
C PHE A 31 -2.60 -10.29 6.64
N THR A 32 -1.78 -9.26 6.54
CA THR A 32 -0.35 -9.34 6.90
C THR A 32 0.12 -8.03 7.50
N ARG A 33 0.76 -8.06 8.67
CA ARG A 33 1.43 -6.87 9.21
C ARG A 33 2.79 -6.66 8.55
N PHE A 34 3.22 -5.42 8.48
CA PHE A 34 4.54 -5.10 7.96
C PHE A 34 5.22 -3.99 8.75
N MET A 35 6.54 -3.99 8.68
CA MET A 35 7.42 -2.88 9.05
C MET A 35 8.41 -2.67 7.91
N VAL A 36 8.64 -1.42 7.54
CA VAL A 36 9.59 -1.05 6.50
C VAL A 36 10.71 -0.24 7.10
N MET A 37 11.94 -0.67 6.85
CA MET A 37 13.16 0.00 7.28
C MET A 37 13.82 0.69 6.08
N SER A 38 14.22 1.94 6.26
CA SER A 38 15.12 2.65 5.35
C SER A 38 16.54 2.67 5.92
N PRO A 39 17.54 3.20 5.19
CA PRO A 39 18.87 3.41 5.72
C PRO A 39 18.90 4.33 6.96
N PHE A 40 17.82 5.07 7.22
CA PHE A 40 17.68 5.99 8.34
C PHE A 40 16.91 5.40 9.54
N GLY A 41 16.50 4.14 9.47
CA GLY A 41 15.73 3.47 10.53
C GLY A 41 14.30 3.10 10.09
N LEU A 42 13.38 3.00 11.05
CA LEU A 42 11.98 2.66 10.77
C LEU A 42 11.34 3.75 9.91
N ASP A 43 10.85 3.36 8.75
CA ASP A 43 10.29 4.28 7.77
C ASP A 43 8.75 4.34 7.85
N HIS A 44 8.10 3.18 7.88
CA HIS A 44 6.66 3.06 8.08
C HIS A 44 6.27 1.65 8.51
N SER A 45 5.08 1.51 9.08
CA SER A 45 4.53 0.24 9.52
C SER A 45 3.02 0.23 9.38
N GLY A 46 2.45 -0.96 9.32
CA GLY A 46 1.02 -1.11 9.09
C GLY A 46 0.63 -2.56 8.79
N TYR A 47 -0.42 -2.70 8.00
CA TYR A 47 -0.90 -3.99 7.55
C TYR A 47 -1.48 -3.92 6.14
N TYR A 48 -1.41 -5.04 5.43
CA TYR A 48 -2.09 -5.30 4.17
C TYR A 48 -3.37 -6.09 4.45
N THR A 49 -4.45 -5.70 3.79
CA THR A 49 -5.65 -6.51 3.61
C THR A 49 -5.77 -6.84 2.13
N ASP A 50 -5.65 -8.13 1.82
CA ASP A 50 -5.51 -8.64 0.46
C ASP A 50 -6.72 -9.47 0.05
N ILE A 51 -7.03 -9.44 -1.24
CA ILE A 51 -7.91 -10.40 -1.89
C ILE A 51 -7.05 -11.15 -2.91
N PHE A 52 -7.10 -12.47 -2.83
CA PHE A 52 -6.44 -13.37 -3.76
C PHE A 52 -7.48 -14.11 -4.59
N GLU A 53 -7.19 -14.27 -5.87
CA GLU A 53 -8.02 -15.00 -6.82
C GLU A 53 -7.14 -15.93 -7.66
N THR A 54 -7.69 -17.06 -8.06
CA THR A 54 -7.09 -17.96 -9.06
C THR A 54 -8.15 -18.42 -10.07
N LEU A 55 -7.71 -18.68 -11.30
CA LEU A 55 -8.53 -19.26 -12.35
C LEU A 55 -8.08 -20.70 -12.60
N ASP A 56 -9.02 -21.65 -12.61
CA ASP A 56 -8.83 -23.00 -13.18
C ASP A 56 -7.51 -23.72 -12.82
N ASN A 57 -7.17 -23.78 -11.52
CA ASN A 57 -5.93 -24.38 -10.99
C ASN A 57 -4.63 -23.66 -11.41
N ALA A 58 -4.70 -22.40 -11.81
CA ALA A 58 -3.54 -21.55 -12.02
C ALA A 58 -2.96 -21.03 -10.69
N ASP A 59 -1.88 -20.26 -10.81
CA ASP A 59 -1.26 -19.59 -9.68
C ASP A 59 -2.19 -18.53 -9.07
N TRP A 60 -2.20 -18.45 -7.75
CA TRP A 60 -2.91 -17.41 -7.02
C TRP A 60 -2.33 -16.03 -7.35
N GLN A 61 -3.20 -15.11 -7.71
CA GLN A 61 -2.88 -13.72 -7.99
C GLN A 61 -3.44 -12.83 -6.89
N LEU A 62 -2.75 -11.71 -6.62
CA LEU A 62 -3.24 -10.66 -5.75
C LEU A 62 -4.22 -9.78 -6.55
N SER A 63 -5.52 -10.06 -6.47
CA SER A 63 -6.55 -9.31 -7.22
C SER A 63 -6.73 -7.90 -6.67
N HIS A 64 -6.63 -7.77 -5.34
CA HIS A 64 -6.74 -6.50 -4.65
C HIS A 64 -5.82 -6.48 -3.43
N ARG A 65 -5.21 -5.33 -3.16
CA ARG A 65 -4.57 -5.02 -1.88
C ARG A 65 -5.08 -3.68 -1.42
N GLN A 66 -5.35 -3.57 -0.14
CA GLN A 66 -5.49 -2.31 0.58
C GLN A 66 -4.40 -2.26 1.65
N ILE A 67 -3.65 -1.16 1.68
CA ILE A 67 -2.61 -0.92 2.68
C ILE A 67 -3.21 -0.02 3.76
N THR A 68 -3.01 -0.34 5.03
CA THR A 68 -3.28 0.58 6.13
C THR A 68 -1.99 0.83 6.89
N LEU A 69 -1.55 2.08 7.00
CA LEU A 69 -0.41 2.47 7.84
C LEU A 69 -0.90 2.71 9.25
N ASP A 70 -0.22 2.09 10.22
CA ASP A 70 -0.37 2.41 11.64
C ASP A 70 0.52 3.60 12.02
N TRP A 71 1.70 3.71 11.37
CA TRP A 71 2.66 4.78 11.61
C TRP A 71 3.58 5.00 10.41
N LYS A 72 4.06 6.23 10.23
CA LYS A 72 5.02 6.62 9.20
C LYS A 72 5.98 7.69 9.74
N ALA A 73 7.26 7.59 9.41
CA ALA A 73 8.25 8.59 9.71
C ALA A 73 7.90 9.95 9.05
N PRO A 74 8.15 11.09 9.71
CA PRO A 74 7.90 12.41 9.12
C PRO A 74 8.63 12.62 7.80
N ALA A 75 9.86 12.11 7.66
CA ALA A 75 10.67 12.22 6.45
C ALA A 75 10.56 11.03 5.48
N SER A 76 9.56 10.14 5.69
CA SER A 76 9.39 8.96 4.84
C SER A 76 9.22 9.36 3.36
N PRO A 77 9.84 8.63 2.41
CA PRO A 77 9.68 8.83 0.98
C PRO A 77 8.22 8.65 0.52
N LEU A 78 7.36 7.97 1.31
CA LEU A 78 5.93 7.87 1.03
C LEU A 78 5.23 9.24 0.95
N ASN A 79 5.78 10.28 1.56
CA ASN A 79 5.26 11.64 1.41
C ASN A 79 5.22 12.09 -0.06
N ALA A 80 6.23 11.73 -0.85
CA ALA A 80 6.28 12.07 -2.26
C ALA A 80 5.16 11.35 -3.05
N LEU A 81 4.86 10.09 -2.66
CA LEU A 81 3.76 9.33 -3.24
C LEU A 81 2.40 9.96 -2.89
N PHE A 82 2.15 10.32 -1.63
CA PHE A 82 0.90 10.98 -1.23
C PHE A 82 0.71 12.32 -1.91
N LYS A 83 1.78 13.11 -2.01
CA LYS A 83 1.76 14.38 -2.75
C LYS A 83 1.32 14.15 -4.20
N LYS A 84 1.96 13.21 -4.90
CA LYS A 84 1.61 12.88 -6.29
C LYS A 84 0.16 12.41 -6.46
N ILE A 85 -0.35 11.60 -5.53
CA ILE A 85 -1.75 11.15 -5.53
C ILE A 85 -2.70 12.34 -5.33
N SER A 86 -2.40 13.22 -4.37
CA SER A 86 -3.22 14.42 -4.10
C SER A 86 -3.28 15.36 -5.30
N GLU A 87 -2.16 15.56 -5.99
CA GLU A 87 -2.07 16.37 -7.22
C GLU A 87 -2.84 15.73 -8.38
N THR A 88 -2.76 14.41 -8.52
CA THR A 88 -3.51 13.66 -9.55
C THR A 88 -5.01 13.78 -9.31
N ASN A 89 -5.46 13.64 -8.06
CA ASN A 89 -6.87 13.80 -7.69
C ASN A 89 -7.37 15.24 -7.92
N ASN A 90 -6.52 16.25 -7.70
CA ASN A 90 -6.86 17.65 -7.96
C ASN A 90 -6.95 17.97 -9.47
N THR A 91 -6.19 17.25 -10.30
CA THR A 91 -6.21 17.40 -11.77
C THR A 91 -7.37 16.62 -12.41
N TYR A 92 -7.78 15.50 -11.81
CA TYR A 92 -8.91 14.66 -12.26
C TYR A 92 -10.28 15.11 -11.73
N GLY A 93 -10.31 15.92 -10.65
CA GLY A 93 -11.54 16.50 -10.09
C GLY A 93 -12.31 17.44 -11.01
N GLN A 94 -11.79 17.74 -12.21
CA GLN A 94 -12.46 18.51 -13.27
C GLN A 94 -12.96 17.64 -14.44
N ARG A 95 -12.72 16.32 -14.45
CA ARG A 95 -13.10 15.49 -15.59
C ARG A 95 -13.41 14.04 -15.17
N LEU A 96 -14.70 13.80 -14.93
CA LEU A 96 -15.40 12.50 -14.91
C LEU A 96 -15.10 11.56 -13.73
N ALA A 97 -16.19 11.21 -13.02
CA ALA A 97 -16.25 10.10 -12.08
C ALA A 97 -15.86 8.79 -12.79
N ASN A 98 -14.66 8.28 -12.51
CA ASN A 98 -14.20 6.97 -12.98
C ASN A 98 -13.99 6.05 -11.75
N PRO A 99 -14.75 4.96 -11.60
CA PRO A 99 -14.74 4.12 -10.39
C PRO A 99 -13.46 3.27 -10.20
N ALA A 100 -12.51 3.30 -11.15
CA ALA A 100 -11.35 2.41 -11.16
C ALA A 100 -10.20 2.82 -10.21
N ILE A 101 -10.21 4.03 -9.66
CA ILE A 101 -9.15 4.50 -8.73
C ILE A 101 -9.79 5.36 -7.62
N ASN A 102 -10.58 4.73 -6.74
CA ASN A 102 -10.98 5.39 -5.50
C ASN A 102 -9.84 5.25 -4.48
N THR A 103 -8.86 6.16 -4.55
CA THR A 103 -7.86 6.31 -3.48
C THR A 103 -8.41 7.30 -2.46
N THR A 104 -9.00 6.80 -1.36
CA THR A 104 -9.48 7.66 -0.28
C THR A 104 -8.36 7.95 0.69
N TYR A 105 -7.93 9.21 0.73
CA TYR A 105 -7.05 9.76 1.75
C TYR A 105 -7.88 10.27 2.93
N SER A 106 -7.54 9.84 4.15
CA SER A 106 -8.03 10.50 5.36
C SER A 106 -6.88 10.67 6.33
N GLU A 107 -6.39 11.90 6.48
CA GLU A 107 -5.63 12.29 7.66
C GLU A 107 -6.61 12.35 8.84
N SER A 108 -6.32 11.60 9.90
CA SER A 108 -6.87 11.90 11.23
C SER A 108 -5.77 12.57 12.03
N GLU A 109 -6.11 13.61 12.80
CA GLU A 109 -5.22 14.47 13.61
C GLU A 109 -4.55 13.72 14.79
N CYS A 110 -4.42 12.40 14.72
CA CYS A 110 -3.79 11.56 15.73
C CYS A 110 -2.31 11.30 15.33
N PRO A 111 -1.34 11.32 16.26
CA PRO A 111 0.06 11.01 15.95
C PRO A 111 0.28 9.57 15.43
N ALA A 112 -0.77 8.72 15.48
CA ALA A 112 -0.88 7.47 14.75
C ALA A 112 -1.98 7.61 13.68
N SER A 113 -1.69 8.35 12.61
CA SER A 113 -2.61 8.54 11.50
C SER A 113 -2.82 7.19 10.79
N LYS A 114 -3.99 6.58 10.97
CA LYS A 114 -4.43 5.40 10.22
C LYS A 114 -4.57 5.79 8.75
N LEU A 115 -3.58 5.46 7.93
CA LEU A 115 -3.55 5.88 6.54
C LEU A 115 -3.86 4.71 5.62
N THR A 116 -5.02 4.71 5.00
CA THR A 116 -5.38 3.71 3.99
C THR A 116 -4.81 4.13 2.64
N LEU A 117 -3.88 3.36 2.06
CA LEU A 117 -3.33 3.62 0.73
C LEU A 117 -3.47 2.41 -0.19
N LEU A 118 -3.75 2.73 -1.46
CA LEU A 118 -3.51 1.93 -2.65
C LEU A 118 -4.40 0.69 -2.79
N THR A 119 -5.33 0.78 -3.74
CA THR A 119 -5.78 -0.36 -4.54
C THR A 119 -4.79 -0.51 -5.70
N ILE A 120 -4.02 -1.61 -5.75
CA ILE A 120 -3.35 -2.01 -7.00
C ILE A 120 -4.33 -2.97 -7.69
N PRO A 121 -4.98 -2.59 -8.80
CA PRO A 121 -5.68 -3.57 -9.61
C PRO A 121 -4.63 -4.55 -10.16
N SER A 122 -4.88 -5.85 -10.02
CA SER A 122 -4.13 -6.87 -10.75
C SER A 122 -4.14 -6.51 -12.24
N ILE A 123 -2.95 -6.32 -12.83
CA ILE A 123 -2.80 -6.32 -14.27
C ILE A 123 -2.94 -7.79 -14.68
N VAL A 124 -4.16 -8.18 -15.04
CA VAL A 124 -4.36 -9.42 -15.80
C VAL A 124 -3.68 -9.20 -17.16
N PRO A 125 -2.77 -10.09 -17.60
CA PRO A 125 -2.20 -10.02 -18.95
C PRO A 125 -3.26 -10.15 -20.04
#